data_AF-A0A538GLE7-F1
#
_entry.id   AF-A0A538GLE7-F1
#
_cell.length_a   1.000
_cell.length_b   1.000
_cell.length_c   1.000
_cell.angle_alpha   90.00
_cell.angle_beta   90.00
_cell.angle_gamma   90.00
#
_symmetry.space_group_name_H-M   'P 1'
#
loop_
_entity.id
_entity.type
_entity.pdbx_description
1 polymer ?
#
loop_
_entity_poly.entity_id
_entity_poly.type
_entity_poly.pdbx_seq_one_letter_code
_entity_poly.pdbx_strand_id
1 'polypeptide(L)'
;MRGRDDPGLGTRVQLPDLRGRPAGARGAARPRPQARPRLEHRPRPGRVRRPIFQAALERLEVEPAAAVMVGDSIEDDVEGANAVGMRGLLLDRENRYPEVEEKLTDLGGLPAALGLAGPASQLNT
;
A
#
# COMPACT_ATOMS: atom_id res chain seq x y z
N MET A 1 50.91 41.34 24.52
CA MET A 1 49.46 41.15 24.72
C MET A 1 48.75 41.56 23.44
N ARG A 2 47.91 40.66 22.89
CA ARG A 2 47.20 40.76 21.59
C ARG A 2 48.12 40.54 20.37
N GLY A 3 47.82 39.73 19.36
CA GLY A 3 46.69 38.88 18.98
C GLY A 3 47.04 38.44 17.54
N ARG A 4 47.29 37.16 17.29
CA ARG A 4 46.36 36.18 16.70
C ARG A 4 45.91 36.47 15.26
N ASP A 5 46.12 35.44 14.43
CA ASP A 5 45.35 35.02 13.26
C ASP A 5 45.78 35.57 11.87
N ASP A 6 46.69 34.84 11.20
CA ASP A 6 46.81 34.79 9.73
C ASP A 6 46.37 33.40 9.23
N PRO A 7 45.20 33.26 8.59
CA PRO A 7 44.84 32.06 7.86
C PRO A 7 44.87 32.28 6.35
N GLY A 8 45.53 31.32 5.67
CA GLY A 8 44.94 30.71 4.48
C GLY A 8 45.20 31.39 3.14
N LEU A 9 46.21 30.87 2.44
CA LEU A 9 46.35 30.92 0.99
C LEU A 9 45.06 30.39 0.32
N GLY A 10 44.23 31.30 -0.20
CA GLY A 10 43.12 31.00 -1.10
C GLY A 10 43.58 31.05 -2.56
N THR A 11 43.71 29.90 -3.19
CA THR A 11 44.01 29.72 -4.61
C THR A 11 42.91 30.36 -5.47
N ARG A 12 43.30 31.29 -6.35
CA ARG A 12 42.42 32.02 -7.27
C ARG A 12 41.90 31.05 -8.35
N VAL A 13 40.59 30.75 -8.36
CA VAL A 13 39.95 29.95 -9.42
C VAL A 13 39.71 30.84 -10.65
N GLN A 14 40.22 30.38 -11.79
CA GLN A 14 40.08 31.02 -13.10
C GLN A 14 38.65 30.78 -13.64
N LEU A 15 37.90 31.84 -13.92
CA LEU A 15 36.60 31.78 -14.59
C LEU A 15 36.79 31.55 -16.11
N PRO A 16 36.07 30.61 -16.75
CA PRO A 16 36.15 30.47 -18.20
C PRO A 16 35.32 31.53 -18.95
N ASP A 17 35.92 32.00 -20.04
CA ASP A 17 35.46 33.03 -20.97
C ASP A 17 34.15 32.62 -21.66
N LEU A 18 33.09 33.44 -21.53
CA LEU A 18 31.78 33.21 -22.15
C LEU A 18 31.69 33.98 -23.46
N ARG A 19 32.19 33.39 -24.55
CA ARG A 19 31.91 33.85 -25.92
C ARG A 19 31.46 32.69 -26.80
N GLY A 20 30.23 32.82 -27.33
CA GLY A 20 29.71 32.01 -28.42
C GLY A 20 28.36 31.35 -28.13
N ARG A 21 27.25 32.07 -28.38
CA ARG A 21 25.95 31.43 -28.61
C ARG A 21 25.70 31.36 -30.11
N PRO A 22 25.48 30.18 -30.71
CA PRO A 22 24.81 30.10 -31.99
C PRO A 22 23.29 30.03 -31.79
N ALA A 23 22.58 30.86 -32.56
CA ALA A 23 21.15 30.82 -32.73
C ALA A 23 20.78 29.68 -33.69
N GLY A 24 19.73 28.91 -33.37
CA GLY A 24 19.01 28.07 -34.33
C GLY A 24 19.04 26.58 -34.04
N ALA A 25 17.98 26.08 -33.41
CA ALA A 25 17.51 24.70 -33.61
C ALA A 25 15.98 24.69 -33.48
N ARG A 26 15.30 24.81 -34.63
CA ARG A 26 13.87 24.56 -34.76
C ARG A 26 13.63 23.05 -34.74
N GLY A 27 12.67 22.60 -33.91
CA GLY A 27 11.87 21.40 -34.16
C GLY A 27 12.56 20.03 -34.04
N ALA A 28 12.92 19.62 -32.82
CA ALA A 28 13.05 18.19 -32.53
C ALA A 28 11.67 17.66 -32.08
N ALA A 29 11.09 16.75 -32.86
CA ALA A 29 9.87 16.04 -32.49
C ALA A 29 10.07 15.34 -31.14
N ARG A 30 9.16 15.56 -30.18
CA ARG A 30 9.17 14.82 -28.91
C ARG A 30 9.06 13.32 -29.23
N PRO A 31 9.92 12.45 -28.67
CA PRO A 31 9.78 11.01 -28.88
C PRO A 31 8.43 10.55 -28.36
N ARG A 32 7.70 9.76 -29.16
CA ARG A 32 6.46 9.12 -28.73
C ARG A 32 6.76 8.31 -27.45
N PRO A 33 5.97 8.45 -26.37
CA PRO A 33 6.16 7.62 -25.19
C PRO A 33 6.01 6.16 -25.63
N GLN A 34 7.08 5.38 -25.46
CA GLN A 34 7.01 3.94 -25.69
C GLN A 34 5.91 3.39 -24.79
N ALA A 35 5.04 2.54 -25.36
CA ALA A 35 3.95 1.91 -24.63
C ALA A 35 4.52 1.30 -23.35
N ARG A 36 4.03 1.77 -22.19
CA ARG A 36 4.42 1.21 -20.90
C ARG A 36 4.19 -0.30 -20.98
N PRO A 37 5.16 -1.15 -20.61
CA PRO A 37 4.93 -2.58 -20.61
C PRO A 37 3.70 -2.84 -19.72
N ARG A 38 2.75 -3.59 -20.27
CA ARG A 38 1.54 -4.03 -19.56
C ARG A 38 2.06 -4.64 -18.25
N LEU A 39 1.67 -4.07 -17.10
CA LEU A 39 2.02 -4.65 -15.80
C LEU A 39 1.35 -6.02 -15.76
N GLU A 40 2.09 -7.06 -16.13
CA GLU A 40 1.68 -8.42 -15.84
C GLU A 40 1.69 -8.54 -14.32
N HIS A 41 0.50 -8.72 -13.74
CA HIS A 41 0.33 -8.89 -12.31
C HIS A 41 0.82 -10.29 -11.94
N ARG A 42 2.13 -10.47 -11.91
CA ARG A 42 2.75 -11.70 -11.44
C ARG A 42 2.64 -11.70 -9.91
N PRO A 43 1.91 -12.66 -9.29
CA PRO A 43 1.87 -12.74 -7.83
C PRO A 43 3.30 -12.96 -7.33
N ARG A 44 3.73 -12.13 -6.36
CA ARG A 44 5.06 -12.23 -5.75
C ARG A 44 4.98 -13.19 -4.56
N PRO A 45 5.82 -14.24 -4.50
CA PRO A 45 5.76 -15.21 -3.41
C PRO A 45 6.12 -14.55 -2.06
N GLY A 46 5.32 -14.84 -1.03
CA GLY A 46 5.64 -14.61 0.39
C GLY A 46 5.46 -13.19 0.94
N ARG A 47 4.64 -12.32 0.32
CA ARG A 47 4.47 -10.96 0.83
C ARG A 47 3.36 -10.90 1.87
N VAL A 48 3.69 -11.25 3.12
CA VAL A 48 2.88 -10.82 4.27
C VAL A 48 2.79 -9.30 4.24
N ARG A 49 1.62 -8.74 3.92
CA ARG A 49 1.43 -7.30 3.84
C ARG A 49 1.08 -6.70 5.20
N ARG A 50 1.76 -7.10 6.28
CA ARG A 50 1.59 -6.46 7.61
C ARG A 50 1.52 -4.92 7.53
N PRO A 51 2.32 -4.24 6.67
CA PRO A 51 2.21 -2.81 6.48
C PRO A 51 0.86 -2.31 5.91
N ILE A 52 0.13 -3.09 5.11
CA ILE A 52 -1.17 -2.66 4.55
C ILE A 52 -2.25 -2.69 5.62
N PHE A 53 -2.28 -3.72 6.45
CA PHE A 53 -3.25 -3.85 7.54
C PHE A 53 -3.00 -2.79 8.60
N GLN A 54 -1.75 -2.62 9.03
CA GLN A 54 -1.36 -1.56 9.97
C GLN A 54 -1.69 -0.18 9.44
N ALA A 55 -1.35 0.13 8.18
CA ALA A 55 -1.68 1.42 7.59
C ALA A 55 -3.20 1.65 7.46
N ALA A 56 -4.00 0.61 7.24
CA ALA A 56 -5.45 0.71 7.22
C ALA A 56 -6.01 1.01 8.61
N LEU A 57 -5.56 0.28 9.63
CA LEU A 57 -5.95 0.49 11.03
C LEU A 57 -5.56 1.89 11.53
N GLU A 58 -4.34 2.34 11.24
CA GLU A 58 -3.86 3.68 11.58
C GLU A 58 -4.73 4.77 10.95
N ARG A 59 -5.13 4.61 9.68
CA ARG A 59 -6.00 5.57 8.98
C ARG A 59 -7.43 5.58 9.51
N LEU A 60 -7.90 4.45 10.01
CA LEU A 60 -9.24 4.32 10.57
C LEU A 60 -9.28 4.67 12.06
N GLU A 61 -8.11 4.79 12.70
CA GLU A 61 -7.97 4.99 14.15
C GLU A 61 -8.71 3.91 14.96
N VAL A 62 -8.63 2.66 14.49
CA VAL A 62 -9.29 1.49 15.08
C VAL A 62 -8.26 0.47 15.55
N GLU A 63 -8.50 -0.10 16.73
CA GLU A 63 -7.69 -1.20 17.26
C GLU A 63 -7.83 -2.46 16.39
N PRO A 64 -6.76 -3.26 16.19
CA PRO A 64 -6.83 -4.48 15.37
C PRO A 64 -8.00 -5.40 15.75
N ALA A 65 -8.25 -5.59 17.04
CA ALA A 65 -9.32 -6.45 17.56
C ALA A 65 -10.75 -5.95 17.25
N ALA A 66 -10.90 -4.66 16.91
CA ALA A 66 -12.17 -4.06 16.53
C ALA A 66 -12.39 -4.05 15.00
N ALA A 67 -11.49 -4.65 14.23
CA ALA A 67 -11.57 -4.74 12.79
C ALA A 67 -11.56 -6.20 12.29
N VAL A 68 -12.25 -6.43 11.17
CA VAL A 68 -12.33 -7.74 10.53
C VAL A 68 -11.90 -7.62 9.07
N MET A 69 -10.98 -8.49 8.65
CA MET A 69 -10.58 -8.65 7.26
C MET A 69 -11.40 -9.77 6.62
N VAL A 70 -11.99 -9.51 5.46
CA VAL A 70 -12.71 -10.52 4.67
C VAL A 70 -12.03 -10.62 3.31
N GLY A 71 -11.58 -11.80 2.92
CA GLY A 71 -10.86 -12.03 1.67
C GLY A 71 -10.89 -13.48 1.22
N ASP A 72 -10.46 -13.76 0.00
CA ASP A 72 -10.54 -15.09 -0.63
C ASP A 72 -9.22 -15.89 -0.56
N SER A 73 -8.17 -15.31 0.03
CA SER A 73 -6.86 -15.94 0.23
C SER A 73 -6.60 -16.22 1.71
N ILE A 74 -6.29 -17.48 2.04
CA ILE A 74 -5.90 -17.85 3.41
C ILE A 74 -4.60 -17.15 3.81
N GLU A 75 -3.54 -17.27 2.99
CA GLU A 75 -2.21 -16.73 3.34
C GLU A 75 -2.21 -15.19 3.37
N ASP A 76 -2.81 -14.54 2.36
CA ASP A 76 -2.72 -13.09 2.24
C ASP A 76 -3.72 -12.35 3.14
N ASP A 77 -4.96 -12.82 3.23
CA ASP A 77 -6.05 -12.11 3.90
C ASP A 77 -6.26 -12.60 5.33
N VAL A 78 -6.44 -13.91 5.52
CA VAL A 78 -6.78 -14.50 6.83
C VAL A 78 -5.55 -14.50 7.74
N GLU A 79 -4.48 -15.17 7.34
CA GLU A 79 -3.23 -15.24 8.10
C GLU A 79 -2.57 -13.85 8.20
N GLY A 80 -2.62 -13.07 7.12
CA GLY A 80 -2.12 -11.70 7.09
C GLY A 80 -2.80 -10.78 8.12
N ALA A 81 -4.13 -10.84 8.23
CA ALA A 81 -4.90 -10.08 9.21
C ALA A 81 -4.69 -10.61 10.65
N ASN A 82 -4.73 -11.93 10.83
CA ASN A 82 -4.49 -12.56 12.13
C ASN A 82 -3.10 -12.19 12.69
N ALA A 83 -2.08 -12.09 11.83
CA ALA A 83 -0.73 -11.73 12.22
C ALA A 83 -0.58 -10.30 12.78
N VAL A 84 -1.56 -9.41 12.56
CA VAL A 84 -1.59 -8.06 13.15
C VAL A 84 -2.63 -7.92 14.27
N GLY A 85 -3.28 -9.01 14.67
CA GLY A 85 -4.30 -9.02 15.73
C GLY A 85 -5.72 -8.68 15.25
N MET A 86 -5.95 -8.63 13.94
CA MET A 86 -7.30 -8.53 13.37
C MET A 86 -7.93 -9.92 13.27
N ARG A 87 -9.26 -9.98 13.21
CA ARG A 87 -9.99 -11.19 12.85
C ARG A 87 -10.02 -11.38 11.34
N GLY A 88 -9.55 -12.51 10.82
CA GLY A 88 -9.65 -12.87 9.41
C GLY A 88 -10.83 -13.82 9.12
N LEU A 89 -11.69 -13.46 8.17
CA LEU A 89 -12.78 -14.30 7.65
C LEU A 89 -12.51 -14.69 6.20
N LEU A 90 -12.50 -15.99 5.91
CA LEU A 90 -12.34 -16.48 4.54
C LEU A 90 -13.65 -16.37 3.76
N LEU A 91 -13.62 -15.79 2.56
CA LEU A 91 -14.70 -15.83 1.60
C LEU A 91 -14.45 -16.97 0.60
N ASP A 92 -15.13 -18.09 0.82
CA ASP A 92 -14.98 -19.34 0.08
C ASP A 92 -16.30 -19.73 -0.61
N ARG A 93 -16.61 -19.02 -1.70
CA ARG A 93 -17.87 -19.19 -2.45
C ARG A 93 -18.04 -20.57 -3.06
N GLU A 94 -16.93 -21.22 -3.39
CA GLU A 94 -16.89 -22.52 -4.05
C GLU A 94 -16.64 -23.67 -3.06
N ASN A 95 -16.59 -23.39 -1.76
CA ASN A 95 -16.28 -24.37 -0.72
C ASN A 95 -14.96 -25.13 -0.97
N ARG A 96 -13.92 -24.43 -1.44
CA ARG A 96 -12.58 -24.97 -1.74
C ARG A 96 -11.83 -25.41 -0.48
N TYR A 97 -12.18 -24.86 0.69
CA TYR A 97 -11.51 -25.11 1.96
C TYR A 97 -12.52 -25.59 3.02
N PRO A 98 -13.11 -26.80 2.87
CA PRO A 98 -14.15 -27.32 3.76
C PRO A 98 -13.73 -27.44 5.22
N GLU A 99 -12.43 -27.56 5.49
CA GLU A 99 -11.82 -27.66 6.82
C GLU A 99 -11.75 -26.33 7.58
N VAL A 100 -11.88 -25.19 6.89
CA VAL A 100 -11.85 -23.87 7.54
C VAL A 100 -13.22 -23.58 8.15
N GLU A 101 -13.28 -23.48 9.48
CA GLU A 101 -14.52 -23.20 10.21
C GLU A 101 -14.96 -21.73 10.06
N GLU A 102 -13.99 -20.82 10.11
CA GLU A 102 -14.24 -19.37 10.10
C GLU A 102 -14.28 -18.82 8.66
N LYS A 103 -15.37 -19.16 7.95
CA LYS A 103 -15.57 -18.77 6.56
C LYS A 103 -17.01 -18.39 6.20
N LEU A 104 -17.14 -17.77 5.04
CA LEU A 104 -18.38 -17.34 4.42
C LEU A 104 -18.45 -17.89 2.99
N THR A 105 -19.61 -18.41 2.58
CA THR A 105 -19.88 -18.77 1.17
C THR A 105 -20.31 -17.56 0.34
N ASP A 106 -20.75 -16.49 0.99
CA ASP A 106 -21.16 -15.23 0.37
C ASP A 106 -21.09 -14.08 1.39
N LEU A 107 -21.08 -12.84 0.90
CA LEU A 107 -21.01 -11.66 1.77
C LEU A 107 -22.34 -11.34 2.48
N GLY A 108 -23.45 -11.97 2.09
CA GLY A 108 -24.74 -11.81 2.76
C GLY A 108 -24.74 -12.40 4.17
N GLY A 109 -23.92 -13.43 4.42
CA GLY A 109 -23.69 -14.00 5.75
C GLY A 109 -22.81 -13.15 6.68
N LEU A 110 -22.17 -12.09 6.17
CA LEU A 110 -21.22 -11.30 6.95
C LEU A 110 -21.84 -10.63 8.21
N PRO A 111 -23.04 -10.00 8.16
CA PRO A 111 -23.64 -9.41 9.35
C PRO A 111 -23.82 -10.43 10.48
N ALA A 112 -24.34 -11.62 10.15
CA ALA A 112 -24.52 -12.71 11.12
C ALA A 112 -23.18 -13.17 11.69
N ALA A 113 -22.15 -13.32 10.86
CA ALA A 113 -20.80 -13.69 11.30
C ALA A 113 -20.11 -12.64 12.19
N LEU A 114 -20.51 -11.37 12.06
CA LEU A 114 -20.08 -10.27 12.93
C LEU A 114 -20.94 -10.12 14.18
N GLY A 115 -21.97 -10.96 14.38
CA GLY A 115 -22.94 -10.79 15.47
C GLY A 115 -23.82 -9.55 15.32
N LEU A 116 -23.80 -8.92 14.15
CA LEU A 116 -24.68 -7.83 13.79
C LEU A 116 -26.00 -8.47 13.38
N ALA A 117 -26.90 -8.66 14.34
CA ALA A 117 -28.27 -8.97 14.03
C ALA A 117 -28.75 -7.99 12.96
N GLY A 118 -29.23 -8.49 11.81
CA GLY A 118 -29.96 -7.65 10.87
C GLY A 118 -31.05 -6.89 11.64
N PRO A 119 -31.48 -5.70 11.18
CA PRO A 119 -32.52 -4.96 11.87
C PRO A 119 -33.62 -5.95 12.20
N ALA A 120 -33.87 -6.08 13.51
CA ALA A 120 -34.83 -7.01 14.03
C ALA A 120 -36.06 -6.94 13.12
N SER A 121 -36.55 -8.09 12.70
CA SER A 121 -37.92 -8.23 12.26
C SER A 121 -38.84 -7.93 13.46
N GLN A 122 -38.81 -6.69 13.94
CA GLN A 122 -39.92 -6.03 14.60
C GLN A 122 -40.92 -5.69 13.48
N LEU A 123 -41.47 -6.74 12.88
CA LEU A 123 -42.81 -6.61 12.32
C LEU A 123 -43.75 -6.74 13.51
N ASN A 124 -44.23 -5.56 13.88
CA ASN A 124 -45.39 -5.27 14.73
C ASN A 124 -46.42 -6.39 14.86
N THR A 125 -46.89 -6.53 16.09
CA THR A 125 -48.29 -6.67 16.54
C THR A 125 -49.20 -7.65 15.81
#